data_AF-A0A4W6DY67-F1
#
_entry.id   AF-A0A4W6DY67-F1
#
_cell.length_a   1.000
_cell.length_b   1.000
_cell.length_c   1.000
_cell.angle_alpha   90.00
_cell.angle_beta   90.00
_cell.angle_gamma   90.00
#
_symmetry.space_group_name_H-M   'P 1'
#
loop_
_entity.id
_entity.type
_entity.pdbx_description
1 polymer ?
#
loop_
_entity_poly.entity_id
_entity_poly.type
_entity_poly.pdbx_seq_one_letter_code
_entity_poly.pdbx_strand_id
1 'polypeptide(L)'
;MSKNSKVLNLKDKISGNEVDLSLCNLTEVPVRELALFPKATVVDLSCNNITSLPPEFCTLTHLVKVDLSKNQLTCLPDDLGNLVNLQHLDLYNNKLTELPVSFSQLRSLKWLDLKDNPLEPGLAKAAGDCLDEKQCKQCASKVLQHMRAIQDEVDRAREKRLLREKGECQEIFSFELGNCFRESLGSGPGDHM
;
A
#
# COMPACT_ATOMS: atom_id res chain seq x y z
N MET A 1 24.97 -1.73 -25.62
CA MET A 1 23.84 -1.19 -24.82
C MET A 1 22.64 -2.06 -25.09
N SER A 2 22.29 -2.91 -24.13
CA SER A 2 21.43 -4.09 -24.31
C SER A 2 19.95 -3.69 -24.46
N LYS A 3 19.46 -3.63 -25.70
CA LYS A 3 18.02 -3.73 -25.98
C LYS A 3 17.67 -5.21 -26.01
N ASN A 4 17.43 -5.79 -24.84
CA ASN A 4 16.85 -7.14 -24.75
C ASN A 4 15.38 -7.04 -24.33
N SER A 5 14.61 -6.20 -25.03
CA SER A 5 13.16 -6.38 -25.09
C SER A 5 12.88 -7.56 -26.01
N LYS A 6 13.22 -8.79 -25.57
CA LYS A 6 12.45 -9.94 -26.04
C LYS A 6 11.02 -9.62 -25.65
N VAL A 7 10.18 -9.35 -26.64
CA VAL A 7 8.74 -9.24 -26.44
C VAL A 7 8.35 -10.50 -25.68
N LEU A 8 8.06 -10.37 -24.39
CA LEU A 8 7.68 -11.51 -23.57
C LEU A 8 6.38 -12.04 -24.18
N ASN A 9 6.42 -13.25 -24.74
CA ASN A 9 5.19 -13.88 -25.19
C ASN A 9 4.48 -14.46 -23.98
N LEU A 10 3.62 -13.65 -23.33
CA LEU A 10 2.86 -14.11 -22.15
C LEU A 10 1.95 -15.29 -22.48
N LYS A 11 1.57 -15.51 -23.74
CA LYS A 11 0.70 -16.63 -24.12
C LYS A 11 1.34 -18.00 -23.83
N ASP A 12 2.66 -18.10 -23.96
CA ASP A 12 3.40 -19.34 -23.70
C ASP A 12 3.70 -19.52 -22.20
N LYS A 13 3.43 -18.49 -21.40
CA LYS A 13 3.64 -18.42 -19.95
C LYS A 13 2.36 -18.64 -19.16
N ILE A 14 1.23 -18.80 -19.83
CA ILE A 14 -0.07 -19.02 -19.21
C ILE A 14 -0.40 -20.51 -19.20
N SER A 15 -0.67 -21.05 -18.01
CA SER A 15 -1.22 -22.40 -17.80
C SER A 15 -2.52 -22.29 -17.00
N GLY A 16 -3.66 -22.42 -17.68
CA GLY A 16 -4.97 -22.27 -17.04
C GLY A 16 -5.19 -20.86 -16.49
N ASN A 17 -5.21 -20.71 -15.17
CA ASN A 17 -5.35 -19.45 -14.44
C ASN A 17 -4.03 -18.95 -13.84
N GLU A 18 -2.91 -19.57 -14.19
CA GLU A 18 -1.59 -19.27 -13.69
C GLU A 18 -0.71 -18.67 -14.79
N VAL A 19 0.03 -17.62 -14.44
CA VAL A 19 1.00 -16.93 -15.29
C VAL A 19 2.37 -17.07 -14.64
N ASP A 20 3.25 -17.85 -15.27
CA ASP A 20 4.63 -18.06 -14.82
C ASP A 20 5.59 -17.11 -15.54
N LEU A 21 5.99 -16.06 -14.82
CA LEU A 21 7.00 -15.07 -15.22
C LEU A 21 8.25 -15.17 -14.35
N SER A 22 8.45 -16.31 -13.68
CA SER A 22 9.65 -16.57 -12.90
C SER A 22 10.90 -16.61 -13.78
N LEU A 23 12.05 -16.21 -13.22
CA LEU A 23 13.37 -16.31 -13.89
C LEU A 23 13.44 -15.67 -15.29
N CYS A 24 12.64 -14.61 -15.51
CA CYS A 24 12.56 -13.92 -16.80
C CYS A 24 13.50 -12.70 -16.91
N ASN A 25 14.34 -12.47 -15.89
CA ASN A 25 15.21 -11.29 -15.75
C ASN A 25 14.44 -9.97 -15.87
N LEU A 26 13.19 -9.95 -15.39
CA LEU A 26 12.33 -8.77 -15.45
C LEU A 26 12.86 -7.69 -14.51
N THR A 27 12.90 -6.46 -15.00
CA THR A 27 13.17 -5.27 -14.17
C THR A 27 11.89 -4.52 -13.80
N GLU A 28 10.82 -4.72 -14.57
CA GLU A 28 9.48 -4.18 -14.31
C GLU A 28 8.43 -5.28 -14.48
N VAL A 29 7.29 -5.12 -13.81
CA VAL A 29 6.14 -6.01 -13.98
C VAL A 29 5.35 -5.62 -15.23
N PRO A 30 5.04 -6.57 -16.15
CA PRO A 30 4.24 -6.32 -17.34
C PRO A 30 2.75 -6.21 -16.99
N VAL A 31 2.36 -5.15 -16.27
CA VAL A 31 1.01 -4.96 -15.74
C VAL A 31 -0.03 -4.84 -16.85
N ARG A 32 0.32 -4.16 -17.95
CA ARG A 32 -0.59 -3.98 -19.09
C ARG A 32 -0.98 -5.32 -19.69
N GLU A 33 -0.02 -6.22 -19.80
CA GLU A 33 -0.20 -7.54 -20.34
C GLU A 33 -0.97 -8.43 -19.37
N LEU A 34 -0.66 -8.40 -18.07
CA LEU A 34 -1.41 -9.13 -17.04
C LEU A 34 -2.89 -8.69 -17.00
N ALA A 35 -3.16 -7.39 -17.18
CA ALA A 35 -4.52 -6.86 -17.22
C ALA A 35 -5.36 -7.40 -18.39
N LEU A 36 -4.74 -7.85 -19.49
CA LEU A 36 -5.43 -8.45 -20.63
C LEU A 36 -5.92 -9.88 -20.34
N PHE A 37 -5.49 -10.49 -19.23
CA PHE A 37 -5.84 -11.86 -18.85
C PHE A 37 -6.55 -11.90 -17.48
N PRO A 38 -7.79 -11.39 -17.35
CA PRO A 38 -8.50 -11.35 -16.06
C PRO A 38 -8.82 -12.73 -15.47
N LYS A 39 -8.61 -13.81 -16.24
CA LYS A 39 -8.71 -15.20 -15.76
C LYS A 39 -7.45 -15.66 -15.03
N ALA A 40 -6.33 -14.95 -15.18
CA ALA A 40 -5.08 -15.26 -14.51
C ALA A 40 -5.17 -14.79 -13.05
N THR A 41 -5.45 -15.72 -12.12
CA THR A 41 -5.58 -15.41 -10.70
C THR A 41 -4.29 -15.69 -9.92
N VAL A 42 -3.36 -16.45 -10.51
CA VAL A 42 -2.06 -16.79 -9.94
C VAL A 42 -0.99 -16.21 -10.83
N VAL A 43 -0.07 -15.44 -10.25
CA VAL A 43 1.05 -14.84 -10.97
C VAL A 43 2.33 -15.13 -10.20
N ASP A 44 3.26 -15.82 -10.84
CA ASP A 44 4.61 -16.04 -10.34
C ASP A 44 5.57 -15.04 -11.02
N LEU A 45 6.11 -14.12 -10.23
CA LEU A 45 7.13 -13.13 -10.62
C LEU A 45 8.44 -13.37 -9.84
N SER A 46 8.61 -14.55 -9.27
CA SER A 46 9.76 -14.89 -8.44
C SER A 46 11.08 -14.89 -9.22
N CYS A 47 12.19 -14.71 -8.51
CA CYS A 47 13.54 -14.78 -9.07
C CYS A 47 13.78 -13.82 -10.27
N ASN A 48 13.29 -12.59 -10.16
CA ASN A 48 13.52 -11.53 -11.14
C ASN A 48 14.38 -10.40 -10.54
N ASN A 49 14.52 -9.28 -11.26
CA ASN A 49 15.31 -8.12 -10.88
C ASN A 49 14.40 -6.90 -10.57
N ILE A 50 13.15 -7.14 -10.17
CA ILE A 50 12.15 -6.10 -9.94
C ILE A 50 12.51 -5.31 -8.68
N THR A 51 12.62 -3.99 -8.79
CA THR A 51 12.96 -3.09 -7.69
C THR A 51 11.77 -2.38 -7.06
N SER A 52 10.67 -2.25 -7.81
CA SER A 52 9.42 -1.66 -7.35
C SER A 52 8.25 -2.21 -8.16
N LEU A 53 7.05 -2.16 -7.60
CA LEU A 53 5.81 -2.43 -8.33
C LEU A 53 5.21 -1.08 -8.78
N PRO A 54 4.78 -0.95 -10.05
CA PRO A 54 4.10 0.25 -10.50
C PRO A 54 2.71 0.37 -9.85
N PRO A 55 2.17 1.59 -9.62
CA PRO A 55 0.84 1.78 -9.00
C PRO A 55 -0.28 1.03 -9.72
N GLU A 56 -0.18 0.88 -11.03
CA GLU A 56 -1.14 0.14 -11.86
C GLU A 56 -1.23 -1.34 -11.47
N PHE A 57 -0.21 -1.92 -10.82
CA PHE A 57 -0.27 -3.28 -10.30
C PHE A 57 -1.44 -3.49 -9.35
N CYS A 58 -1.78 -2.45 -8.57
CA CYS A 58 -2.90 -2.45 -7.62
C CYS A 58 -4.28 -2.50 -8.30
N THR A 59 -4.35 -2.34 -9.63
CA THR A 59 -5.57 -2.48 -10.41
C THR A 59 -5.91 -3.94 -10.76
N LEU A 60 -4.96 -4.87 -10.58
CA LEU A 60 -5.11 -6.29 -10.85
C LEU A 60 -5.89 -7.00 -9.72
N THR A 61 -7.08 -6.49 -9.40
CA THR A 61 -7.90 -6.92 -8.24
C THR A 61 -8.43 -8.36 -8.35
N HIS A 62 -8.29 -9.00 -9.51
CA HIS A 62 -8.64 -10.40 -9.75
C HIS A 62 -7.57 -11.39 -9.24
N LEU A 63 -6.38 -10.90 -8.88
CA LEU A 63 -5.30 -11.73 -8.36
C LEU A 63 -5.64 -12.33 -6.99
N VAL A 64 -5.35 -13.62 -6.85
CA VAL A 64 -5.57 -14.42 -5.64
C VAL A 64 -4.25 -14.89 -5.03
N LYS A 65 -3.25 -15.18 -5.87
CA LYS A 65 -1.91 -15.56 -5.42
C LYS A 65 -0.87 -14.81 -6.23
N VAL A 66 0.09 -14.21 -5.53
CA VAL A 66 1.21 -13.50 -6.15
C VAL A 66 2.49 -13.96 -5.46
N ASP A 67 3.44 -14.45 -6.24
CA ASP A 67 4.80 -14.72 -5.78
C ASP A 67 5.74 -13.63 -6.33
N LEU A 68 6.36 -12.88 -5.42
CA LEU A 68 7.36 -11.84 -5.70
C LEU A 68 8.68 -12.16 -4.98
N SER A 69 8.86 -13.40 -4.55
CA SER A 69 10.04 -13.84 -3.82
C SER A 69 11.32 -13.67 -4.66
N LYS A 70 12.46 -13.49 -3.98
CA LYS A 70 13.78 -13.36 -4.61
C LYS A 70 13.84 -12.26 -5.67
N ASN A 71 13.30 -11.09 -5.34
CA ASN A 71 13.41 -9.87 -6.12
C ASN A 71 14.27 -8.83 -5.36
N GLN A 72 14.20 -7.57 -5.77
CA GLN A 72 14.93 -6.47 -5.14
C GLN A 72 13.98 -5.36 -4.68
N LEU A 73 12.73 -5.70 -4.35
CA LEU A 73 11.71 -4.74 -3.96
C LEU A 73 12.15 -3.96 -2.73
N THR A 74 12.22 -2.63 -2.85
CA THR A 74 12.54 -1.73 -1.74
C THR A 74 11.30 -1.16 -1.06
N CYS A 75 10.20 -1.08 -1.79
CA CYS A 75 8.90 -0.64 -1.28
C CYS A 75 7.77 -1.34 -2.05
N LEU A 76 6.57 -1.29 -1.47
CA LEU A 76 5.32 -1.67 -2.12
C LEU A 76 4.47 -0.40 -2.35
N PRO A 77 3.61 -0.38 -3.39
CA PRO A 77 2.78 0.77 -3.70
C PRO A 77 1.76 1.05 -2.59
N ASP A 78 1.50 2.33 -2.33
CA ASP A 78 0.57 2.80 -1.28
C ASP A 78 -0.84 2.22 -1.42
N ASP A 79 -1.23 1.82 -2.63
CA ASP A 79 -2.55 1.28 -2.96
C ASP A 79 -2.61 -0.26 -2.95
N LEU A 80 -1.60 -0.96 -2.43
CA LEU A 80 -1.58 -2.43 -2.43
C LEU A 80 -2.83 -3.04 -1.76
N GLY A 81 -3.41 -2.36 -0.78
CA GLY A 81 -4.67 -2.71 -0.14
C GLY A 81 -5.87 -2.93 -1.09
N ASN A 82 -5.81 -2.40 -2.32
CA ASN A 82 -6.85 -2.59 -3.34
C ASN A 82 -6.94 -4.03 -3.88
N LEU A 83 -5.93 -4.87 -3.65
CA LEU A 83 -5.92 -6.28 -4.03
C LEU A 83 -6.77 -7.13 -3.07
N VAL A 84 -8.06 -6.81 -2.97
CA VAL A 84 -9.00 -7.35 -1.96
C VAL A 84 -9.22 -8.86 -2.04
N ASN A 85 -8.94 -9.49 -3.19
CA ASN A 85 -9.05 -10.93 -3.40
C ASN A 85 -7.75 -11.70 -3.13
N LEU A 86 -6.64 -10.99 -2.85
CA LEU A 86 -5.34 -11.60 -2.63
C LEU A 86 -5.36 -12.44 -1.35
N GLN A 87 -5.07 -13.73 -1.49
CA GLN A 87 -5.06 -14.71 -0.40
C GLN A 87 -3.66 -15.19 -0.06
N HIS A 88 -2.73 -15.12 -1.01
CA HIS A 88 -1.36 -15.57 -0.86
C HIS A 88 -0.42 -14.54 -1.47
N LEU A 89 0.53 -14.06 -0.68
CA LEU A 89 1.56 -13.12 -1.12
C LEU A 89 2.91 -13.58 -0.61
N ASP A 90 3.83 -13.90 -1.50
CA ASP A 90 5.21 -14.22 -1.16
C ASP A 90 6.12 -13.02 -1.48
N LEU A 91 6.80 -12.51 -0.46
CA LEU A 91 7.77 -11.41 -0.56
C LEU A 91 9.14 -11.83 0.00
N TYR A 92 9.36 -13.13 0.18
CA TYR A 92 10.60 -13.70 0.67
C TYR A 92 11.82 -13.15 -0.08
N ASN A 93 12.89 -12.82 0.65
CA ASN A 93 14.16 -12.37 0.08
C ASN A 93 14.00 -11.16 -0.87
N ASN A 94 13.59 -10.04 -0.29
CA ASN A 94 13.53 -8.73 -0.93
C ASN A 94 14.30 -7.70 -0.07
N LYS A 95 14.10 -6.40 -0.31
CA LYS A 95 14.76 -5.31 0.42
C LYS A 95 13.76 -4.40 1.12
N LEU A 96 12.62 -4.96 1.54
CA LEU A 96 11.55 -4.21 2.19
C LEU A 96 11.94 -3.85 3.63
N THR A 97 11.78 -2.57 3.97
CA THR A 97 11.95 -2.09 5.36
C THR A 97 10.60 -1.91 6.04
N GLU A 98 9.58 -1.53 5.28
CA GLU A 98 8.22 -1.28 5.76
C GLU A 98 7.16 -1.79 4.76
N LEU A 99 5.90 -1.80 5.19
CA LEU A 99 4.74 -2.06 4.33
C LEU A 99 3.83 -0.84 4.34
N PRO A 100 3.14 -0.54 3.23
CA PRO A 100 2.21 0.57 3.17
C PRO A 100 1.05 0.37 4.16
N VAL A 101 0.50 1.46 4.69
CA VAL A 101 -0.59 1.40 5.70
C VAL A 101 -1.84 0.69 5.12
N SER A 102 -2.06 0.80 3.81
CA SER A 102 -3.12 0.09 3.08
C SER A 102 -2.99 -1.43 3.11
N PHE A 103 -1.84 -1.99 3.48
CA PHE A 103 -1.66 -3.43 3.65
C PHE A 103 -2.68 -4.02 4.65
N SER A 104 -3.12 -3.22 5.62
CA SER A 104 -4.20 -3.56 6.56
C SER A 104 -5.54 -3.90 5.87
N GLN A 105 -5.74 -3.45 4.64
CA GLN A 105 -6.97 -3.61 3.84
C GLN A 105 -7.01 -4.93 3.05
N LEU A 106 -5.91 -5.70 3.02
CA LEU A 106 -5.84 -7.03 2.41
C LEU A 106 -6.63 -8.08 3.23
N ARG A 107 -7.95 -7.93 3.30
CA ARG A 107 -8.85 -8.70 4.18
C ARG A 107 -8.88 -10.19 3.88
N SER A 108 -8.57 -10.58 2.64
CA SER A 108 -8.58 -11.98 2.20
C SER A 108 -7.23 -12.67 2.39
N LEU A 109 -6.17 -11.94 2.78
CA LEU A 109 -4.81 -12.47 2.85
C LEU A 109 -4.69 -13.48 3.98
N LYS A 110 -4.33 -14.71 3.61
CA LYS A 110 -4.25 -15.87 4.50
C LYS A 110 -2.84 -16.39 4.65
N TRP A 111 -1.95 -16.11 3.70
CA TRP A 111 -0.58 -16.60 3.70
C TRP A 111 0.34 -15.45 3.27
N LEU A 112 1.40 -15.27 4.03
CA LEU A 112 2.39 -14.22 3.81
C LEU A 112 3.76 -14.72 4.24
N ASP A 113 4.76 -14.51 3.38
CA ASP A 113 6.17 -14.61 3.76
C ASP A 113 6.85 -13.27 3.51
N LEU A 114 7.59 -12.81 4.52
CA LEU A 114 8.40 -11.59 4.51
C LEU A 114 9.84 -11.86 4.97
N LYS A 115 10.21 -13.13 5.16
CA LYS A 115 11.53 -13.52 5.63
C LYS A 115 12.61 -13.00 4.67
N ASP A 116 13.82 -12.80 5.21
CA ASP A 116 14.97 -12.27 4.47
C ASP A 116 14.69 -10.89 3.85
N ASN A 117 13.94 -10.05 4.58
CA ASN A 117 13.82 -8.61 4.34
C ASN A 117 14.36 -7.81 5.53
N PRO A 118 15.00 -6.64 5.31
CA PRO A 118 15.49 -5.77 6.37
C PRO A 118 14.36 -4.96 7.04
N LEU A 119 13.31 -5.64 7.51
CA LEU A 119 12.11 -5.03 8.08
C LEU A 119 12.43 -4.26 9.36
N GLU A 120 11.72 -3.16 9.58
CA GLU A 120 11.74 -2.44 10.85
C GLU A 120 11.38 -3.36 12.02
N PRO A 121 11.99 -3.19 13.21
CA PRO A 121 11.90 -4.17 14.31
C PRO A 121 10.47 -4.51 14.75
N GLY A 122 9.56 -3.53 14.73
CA GLY A 122 8.15 -3.74 15.08
C GLY A 122 7.44 -4.67 14.10
N LEU A 123 7.68 -4.45 12.81
CA LEU A 123 7.11 -5.26 11.73
C LEU A 123 7.79 -6.64 11.68
N ALA A 124 9.11 -6.71 11.80
CA ALA A 124 9.87 -7.96 11.84
C ALA A 124 9.37 -8.88 12.95
N LYS A 125 9.11 -8.33 14.14
CA LYS A 125 8.54 -9.06 15.28
C LYS A 125 7.11 -9.55 15.00
N ALA A 126 6.30 -8.76 14.31
CA ALA A 126 4.94 -9.13 13.95
C ALA A 126 4.92 -10.25 12.90
N ALA A 127 5.77 -10.16 11.88
CA ALA A 127 5.92 -11.17 10.83
C ALA A 127 6.36 -12.52 11.42
N GLY A 128 7.46 -12.52 12.18
CA GLY A 128 8.06 -13.75 12.71
C GLY A 128 8.56 -14.67 11.60
N ASP A 129 8.74 -15.95 11.94
CA ASP A 129 9.19 -16.97 11.00
C ASP A 129 8.04 -17.49 10.10
N CYS A 130 8.43 -18.03 8.94
CA CYS A 130 7.55 -18.71 7.99
C CYS A 130 8.29 -19.96 7.45
N LEU A 131 8.53 -20.93 8.34
CA LEU A 131 9.21 -22.20 7.98
C LEU A 131 8.24 -23.29 7.52
N ASP A 132 6.96 -23.13 7.83
CA ASP A 132 5.88 -24.05 7.47
C ASP A 132 4.58 -23.28 7.19
N GLU A 133 3.62 -23.95 6.53
CA GLU A 133 2.35 -23.32 6.13
C GLU A 133 1.60 -22.67 7.29
N LYS A 134 1.67 -23.26 8.50
CA LYS A 134 0.98 -22.74 9.69
C LYS A 134 1.63 -21.44 10.15
N GLN A 135 2.96 -21.38 10.16
CA GLN A 135 3.70 -20.17 10.52
C GLN A 135 3.42 -19.02 9.53
N CYS A 136 3.41 -19.30 8.23
CA CYS A 136 3.13 -18.27 7.22
C CYS A 136 1.68 -17.74 7.29
N LYS A 137 0.72 -18.60 7.67
CA LYS A 137 -0.65 -18.18 7.97
C LYS A 137 -0.73 -17.28 9.21
N GLN A 138 0.08 -17.58 10.23
CA GLN A 138 0.20 -16.75 11.42
C GLN A 138 0.88 -15.41 11.10
N CYS A 139 1.93 -15.41 10.28
CA CYS A 139 2.60 -14.21 9.78
C CYS A 139 1.57 -13.26 9.15
N ALA A 140 0.79 -13.73 8.17
CA ALA A 140 -0.27 -12.94 7.54
C ALA A 140 -1.23 -12.32 8.57
N SER A 141 -1.72 -13.13 9.51
CA SER A 141 -2.68 -12.68 10.52
C SER A 141 -2.09 -11.61 11.45
N LYS A 142 -0.86 -11.81 11.93
CA LYS A 142 -0.16 -10.90 12.85
C LYS A 142 0.26 -9.60 12.17
N VAL A 143 0.78 -9.68 10.94
CA VAL A 143 1.15 -8.50 10.15
C VAL A 143 -0.07 -7.65 9.84
N LEU A 144 -1.18 -8.26 9.41
CA LEU A 144 -2.44 -7.53 9.20
C LEU A 144 -2.95 -6.87 10.48
N GLN A 145 -2.81 -7.54 11.63
CA GLN A 145 -3.19 -6.96 12.92
C GLN A 145 -2.30 -5.77 13.29
N HIS A 146 -0.99 -5.89 13.09
CA HIS A 146 -0.04 -4.81 13.31
C HIS A 146 -0.32 -3.61 12.41
N MET A 147 -0.57 -3.85 11.11
CA MET A 147 -0.90 -2.81 10.14
C MET A 147 -2.23 -2.12 10.44
N ARG A 148 -3.24 -2.85 10.95
CA ARG A 148 -4.50 -2.23 11.41
C ARG A 148 -4.29 -1.28 12.59
N ALA A 149 -3.45 -1.64 13.55
CA ALA A 149 -3.13 -0.74 14.66
C ALA A 149 -2.47 0.56 14.16
N ILE A 150 -1.56 0.46 13.19
CA ILE A 150 -0.94 1.64 12.55
C ILE A 150 -1.98 2.47 11.81
N GLN A 151 -2.86 1.84 11.02
CA GLN A 151 -3.94 2.53 10.31
C GLN A 151 -4.86 3.29 11.28
N ASP A 152 -5.27 2.66 12.39
CA ASP A 152 -6.12 3.29 13.41
C ASP A 152 -5.45 4.50 14.09
N GLU A 153 -4.13 4.47 14.25
CA GLU A 153 -3.35 5.60 14.78
C GLU A 153 -3.28 6.74 13.77
N VAL A 154 -3.04 6.42 12.49
CA VAL A 154 -3.03 7.39 11.39
C VAL A 154 -4.39 8.07 11.24
N ASP A 155 -5.48 7.30 11.30
CA ASP A 155 -6.85 7.82 11.17
C ASP A 155 -7.22 8.72 12.35
N ARG A 156 -6.89 8.32 13.58
CA ARG A 156 -7.08 9.15 14.78
C ARG A 156 -6.25 10.44 14.72
N ALA A 157 -5.02 10.37 14.25
CA ALA A 157 -4.16 11.54 14.09
C ALA A 157 -4.73 12.50 13.03
N ARG A 158 -5.25 11.97 11.92
CA ARG A 158 -5.91 12.74 10.86
C ARG A 158 -7.17 13.42 11.36
N GLU A 159 -8.03 12.71 12.08
CA GLU A 159 -9.26 13.27 12.66
C GLU A 159 -8.95 14.38 13.66
N LYS A 160 -7.98 14.17 14.56
CA LYS A 160 -7.54 15.18 15.53
C LYS A 160 -6.98 16.43 14.84
N ARG A 161 -6.26 16.28 13.72
CA ARG A 161 -5.77 17.41 12.93
C ARG A 161 -6.93 18.21 12.32
N LEU A 162 -7.89 17.53 11.70
CA LEU A 162 -9.07 18.16 11.11
C LEU A 162 -9.91 18.92 12.15
N LEU A 163 -10.05 18.39 13.37
CA LEU A 163 -10.76 19.06 14.46
C LEU A 163 -10.04 20.33 14.94
N ARG A 164 -8.70 20.32 14.99
CA ARG A 164 -7.91 21.50 15.32
C ARG A 164 -8.05 22.58 14.26
N GLU A 165 -7.91 22.22 12.98
CA GLU A 165 -8.08 23.15 11.86
C GLU A 165 -9.49 23.76 11.85
N LYS A 166 -10.53 22.98 12.12
CA LYS A 166 -11.91 23.50 12.26
C LYS A 166 -12.09 24.46 13.44
N GLY A 167 -11.47 24.16 14.58
CA GLY A 167 -11.51 25.03 15.76
C GLY A 167 -10.78 26.35 15.54
N GLU A 168 -9.59 26.31 14.92
CA GLU A 168 -8.82 27.49 14.53
C GLU A 168 -9.62 28.37 13.55
N CYS A 169 -10.28 27.78 12.54
CA CYS A 169 -11.16 28.54 11.65
C CYS A 169 -12.35 29.19 12.41
N GLN A 170 -12.94 28.52 13.40
CA GLN A 170 -14.04 29.08 14.20
C GLN A 170 -13.58 30.23 15.12
N GLU A 171 -12.40 30.12 15.71
CA GLU A 171 -11.80 31.18 16.52
C GLU A 171 -11.46 32.40 15.65
N ILE A 172 -10.85 32.20 14.47
CA ILE A 172 -10.58 33.29 13.51
C ILE A 172 -11.89 33.97 13.09
N PHE A 173 -12.92 33.21 12.73
CA PHE A 173 -14.22 33.78 12.33
C PHE A 173 -14.91 34.55 13.46
N SER A 174 -14.79 34.06 14.70
CA SER A 174 -15.32 34.76 15.88
C SER A 174 -14.56 36.05 16.19
N PHE A 175 -13.23 36.04 15.99
CA PHE A 175 -12.38 37.21 16.17
C PHE A 175 -12.67 38.30 15.11
N GLU A 176 -12.83 37.91 13.84
CA GLU A 176 -13.16 38.83 12.75
C GLU A 176 -14.58 39.42 12.89
N LEU A 177 -15.59 38.60 13.22
CA LEU A 177 -16.94 39.10 13.50
C LEU A 177 -16.99 40.02 14.73
N GLY A 178 -16.23 39.68 15.78
CA GLY A 178 -16.11 40.50 17.00
C GLY A 178 -15.48 41.87 16.73
N ASN A 179 -14.50 41.94 15.83
CA ASN A 179 -13.89 43.21 15.39
C ASN A 179 -14.83 44.01 14.48
N CYS A 180 -15.56 43.36 13.57
CA CYS A 180 -16.53 44.02 12.68
C CYS A 180 -17.70 44.67 13.46
N PHE A 181 -18.14 44.05 14.58
CA PHE A 181 -19.17 44.62 15.45
C PHE A 181 -18.67 45.82 16.28
N ARG A 182 -17.37 45.85 16.61
CA ARG A 182 -16.74 46.97 17.34
C ARG A 182 -16.55 48.21 16.48
N GLU A 183 -16.24 48.04 15.20
CA GLU A 183 -16.11 49.15 14.24
C GLU A 183 -17.47 49.80 13.92
N SER A 184 -18.58 49.07 14.00
CA SER A 184 -19.93 49.60 13.74
C SER A 184 -20.54 50.42 14.88
N LEU A 185 -19.95 50.42 16.09
CA LEU A 185 -20.44 51.17 17.26
C LEU A 185 -19.56 52.39 17.62
N GLY A 186 -18.56 52.71 16.80
CA GLY A 186 -17.55 53.75 17.05
C GLY A 186 -17.70 55.05 16.24
N SER A 187 -18.89 55.44 15.80
CA SER A 187 -19.10 56.70 15.08
C SER A 187 -20.43 57.36 15.46
N GLY A 188 -20.51 57.90 16.68
CA GLY A 188 -21.52 58.90 17.03
C GLY A 188 -21.07 60.27 16.50
N PRO A 189 -21.95 61.06 15.84
CA PRO A 189 -21.57 62.35 15.30
C PRO A 189 -21.26 63.32 16.44
N GLY A 190 -20.05 63.89 16.43
CA GLY A 190 -19.73 65.06 17.23
C GLY A 190 -20.45 66.27 16.64
N ASP A 191 -21.51 66.70 17.30
CA ASP A 191 -22.19 67.96 17.01
C ASP A 191 -21.22 69.14 17.18
N HIS A 192 -21.11 69.92 16.11
CA HIS A 192 -20.50 71.24 16.10
C HIS A 192 -21.56 72.28 16.50
N MET A 193 -21.21 73.08 17.52
CA MET A 193 -21.75 74.40 17.91
C MET A 193 -23.21 74.51 18.38
#